data_AF-C5LTU6-F1
#
_entry.id   AF-C5LTU6-F1
#
_cell.length_a   1.000
_cell.length_b   1.000
_cell.length_c   1.000
_cell.angle_alpha   90.00
_cell.angle_beta   90.00
_cell.angle_gamma   90.00
#
_symmetry.space_group_name_H-M   'P 1'
#
loop_
_entity.id
_entity.type
_entity.pdbx_description
1 polymer ?
#
loop_
_entity_poly.entity_id
_entity_poly.type
_entity_poly.pdbx_seq_one_letter_code
_entity_poly.pdbx_strand_id
1 'polypeptide(L)'
;NAVTEVVDALAGAGSATLSMAYAANRFAHILIQGMKGKPAKAAAYINEPYEGIDYFAHYCDFGPEGVSKIHKLDLSPFEKSRLPETIDKLRHDIHRGLEFMRRPSQIILQ
;
A
#
# COMPACT_ATOMS: atom_id res chain seq x y z
N ASN A 1 -6.83 0.24 -16.29
CA ASN A 1 -6.12 0.65 -15.06
C ASN A 1 -6.95 1.75 -14.43
N ALA A 2 -7.55 1.52 -13.25
CA ALA A 2 -8.57 2.42 -12.70
C ALA A 2 -8.12 3.89 -12.53
N VAL A 3 -6.86 4.13 -12.16
CA VAL A 3 -6.32 5.50 -12.05
C VAL A 3 -6.19 6.16 -13.42
N THR A 4 -5.73 5.43 -14.43
CA THR A 4 -5.59 5.92 -15.80
C THR A 4 -6.95 6.27 -16.39
N GLU A 5 -7.96 5.44 -16.17
CA GLU A 5 -9.34 5.70 -16.62
C GLU A 5 -9.91 7.00 -16.03
N VAL A 6 -9.60 7.31 -14.76
CA VAL A 6 -10.04 8.56 -14.13
C VAL A 6 -9.25 9.76 -14.66
N VAL A 7 -7.95 9.63 -14.89
CA VAL A 7 -7.11 10.70 -15.46
C VAL A 7 -7.58 11.03 -16.89
N ASP A 8 -7.88 10.00 -17.67
CA ASP A 8 -8.38 10.15 -19.05
C ASP A 8 -9.79 10.77 -19.05
N ALA A 9 -10.68 10.33 -18.14
CA ALA A 9 -12.01 10.92 -17.97
C ALA A 9 -11.97 12.39 -17.49
N LEU A 10 -10.93 12.77 -16.76
CA LEU A 10 -10.69 14.14 -16.32
C LEU A 10 -9.84 14.95 -17.32
N ALA A 11 -9.58 14.42 -18.53
CA ALA A 11 -8.77 15.06 -19.57
C ALA A 11 -7.40 15.56 -19.07
N GLY A 12 -6.79 14.83 -18.13
CA GLY A 12 -5.51 15.20 -17.52
C GLY A 12 -5.59 16.30 -16.45
N ALA A 13 -6.78 16.76 -16.06
CA ALA A 13 -6.98 17.82 -15.06
C ALA A 13 -6.77 17.36 -13.60
N GLY A 14 -6.47 16.09 -13.37
CA GLY A 14 -6.16 15.55 -12.04
C GLY A 14 -6.37 14.05 -11.93
N SER A 15 -5.99 13.50 -10.77
CA SER A 15 -6.23 12.10 -10.41
C SER A 15 -7.50 11.96 -9.55
N ALA A 16 -7.88 10.71 -9.28
CA ALA A 16 -9.08 10.37 -8.53
C ALA A 16 -9.06 10.94 -7.11
N THR A 17 -9.77 12.06 -6.89
CA THR A 17 -9.71 12.81 -5.61
C THR A 17 -10.79 12.36 -4.63
N LEU A 18 -12.06 12.37 -5.04
CA LEU A 18 -13.19 12.03 -4.15
C LEU A 18 -13.21 10.55 -3.75
N SER A 19 -12.93 9.66 -4.70
CA SER A 19 -12.87 8.22 -4.42
C SER A 19 -11.71 7.85 -3.50
N MET A 20 -10.55 8.51 -3.66
CA MET A 20 -9.42 8.33 -2.76
C MET A 20 -9.72 8.90 -1.36
N ALA A 21 -10.34 10.07 -1.26
CA ALA A 21 -10.76 10.62 0.03
C ALA A 21 -11.75 9.69 0.77
N TYR A 22 -12.70 9.09 0.04
CA TYR A 22 -13.60 8.10 0.60
C TYR A 22 -12.87 6.83 1.06
N ALA A 23 -11.95 6.30 0.25
CA ALA A 23 -11.15 5.13 0.62
C ALA A 23 -10.27 5.40 1.85
N ALA A 24 -9.63 6.56 1.91
CA ALA A 24 -8.83 6.99 3.05
C ALA A 24 -9.68 7.14 4.33
N ASN A 25 -10.87 7.75 4.23
CA ASN A 25 -11.80 7.86 5.36
C ASN A 25 -12.26 6.47 5.85
N ARG A 26 -12.58 5.55 4.93
CA ARG A 26 -12.94 4.16 5.27
C ARG A 26 -11.81 3.45 5.98
N PHE A 27 -10.58 3.57 5.49
CA PHE A 27 -9.40 2.95 6.10
C PHE A 27 -9.09 3.54 7.47
N ALA A 28 -9.11 4.87 7.61
CA ALA A 28 -8.93 5.55 8.89
C ALA A 28 -9.98 5.12 9.92
N HIS A 29 -11.24 4.97 9.50
CA HIS A 29 -12.30 4.46 10.38
C HIS A 29 -12.00 3.04 10.88
N ILE A 30 -11.51 2.15 10.01
CA ILE A 30 -11.11 0.78 10.38
C ILE A 30 -10.01 0.82 11.44
N LEU A 31 -8.98 1.65 11.27
CA LEU A 31 -7.92 1.81 12.25
C LEU A 31 -8.46 2.27 13.62
N ILE A 32 -9.35 3.26 13.64
CA ILE A 32 -9.98 3.76 14.87
C ILE A 32 -10.79 2.66 15.56
N GLN A 33 -11.48 1.80 14.80
CA GLN A 33 -12.21 0.67 15.39
C GLN A 33 -11.25 -0.38 15.98
N GLY A 34 -10.15 -0.67 15.28
CA GLY A 34 -9.10 -1.56 15.77
C GLY A 34 -8.47 -1.06 17.08
N MET A 35 -8.20 0.25 17.15
CA MET A 35 -7.71 0.90 18.37
C MET A 35 -8.69 0.77 19.55
N LYS A 36 -9.99 0.73 19.27
CA LYS A 36 -11.05 0.52 20.27
C LYS A 36 -11.30 -0.95 20.60
N GLY A 37 -10.47 -1.87 20.11
CA GLY A 37 -10.61 -3.31 20.33
C GLY A 37 -11.77 -3.95 19.57
N LYS A 38 -12.32 -3.28 18.55
CA LYS A 38 -13.38 -3.84 17.71
C LYS A 38 -12.82 -4.57 16.49
N PRO A 39 -13.58 -5.48 15.87
CA PRO A 39 -13.16 -6.12 14.63
C PRO A 39 -12.81 -5.09 13.55
N ALA A 40 -11.55 -5.07 13.16
CA ALA A 40 -11.01 -4.14 12.16
C ALA A 40 -10.09 -4.91 11.23
N LYS A 41 -10.47 -5.00 9.95
CA LYS A 41 -9.72 -5.74 8.93
C LYS A 41 -9.64 -4.93 7.65
N ALA A 42 -8.45 -4.85 7.05
CA ALA A 42 -8.23 -4.21 5.76
C ALA A 42 -6.95 -4.72 5.11
N ALA A 43 -6.84 -4.55 3.80
CA ALA A 43 -5.56 -4.66 3.11
C ALA A 43 -4.72 -3.42 3.39
N ALA A 44 -3.44 -3.60 3.73
CA ALA A 44 -2.51 -2.52 3.97
C ALA A 44 -1.12 -2.88 3.45
N TYR A 45 -0.42 -1.87 2.92
CA TYR A 45 0.98 -1.99 2.51
C TYR A 45 1.86 -1.75 3.75
N ILE A 46 2.55 -2.79 4.19
CA ILE A 46 3.28 -2.81 5.46
C ILE A 46 4.71 -3.30 5.27
N ASN A 47 5.58 -3.01 6.23
CA ASN A 47 6.94 -3.53 6.29
C ASN A 47 6.92 -4.95 6.85
N GLU A 48 6.48 -5.89 6.02
CA GLU A 48 6.53 -7.33 6.28
C GLU A 48 7.20 -7.99 5.07
N PRO A 49 8.34 -8.68 5.25
CA PRO A 49 9.04 -9.30 4.15
C PRO A 49 8.18 -10.37 3.45
N TYR A 50 8.11 -10.30 2.12
CA TYR A 50 7.39 -11.26 1.31
C TYR A 50 8.15 -11.54 0.01
N GLU A 51 8.47 -12.81 -0.28
CA GLU A 51 9.17 -13.23 -1.52
C GLU A 51 10.41 -12.38 -1.89
N GLY A 52 11.18 -11.95 -0.88
CA GLY A 52 12.44 -11.22 -1.07
C GLY A 52 12.30 -9.71 -1.32
N ILE A 53 11.14 -9.11 -0.98
CA ILE A 53 10.96 -7.66 -0.86
C ILE A 53 10.55 -7.27 0.56
N ASP A 54 10.95 -6.08 1.00
CA ASP A 54 10.76 -5.63 2.39
C ASP A 54 9.33 -5.14 2.71
N TYR A 55 8.58 -4.73 1.68
CA TYR A 55 7.24 -4.17 1.85
C TYR A 55 6.25 -4.81 0.88
N PHE A 56 5.12 -5.28 1.39
CA PHE A 56 4.05 -5.86 0.59
C PHE A 56 2.66 -5.55 1.15
N ALA A 57 1.64 -5.67 0.29
CA ALA A 57 0.25 -5.47 0.69
C ALA A 57 -0.34 -6.77 1.24
N HIS A 58 -0.69 -6.77 2.53
CA HIS A 58 -1.30 -7.91 3.19
C HIS A 58 -2.69 -7.59 3.68
N TYR A 59 -3.56 -8.60 3.73
CA TYR A 59 -4.80 -8.51 4.49
C TYR A 59 -4.47 -8.64 5.98
N CYS A 60 -4.85 -7.63 6.76
CA CYS A 60 -4.44 -7.48 8.15
C CYS A 60 -5.65 -7.29 9.07
N ASP A 61 -5.56 -7.83 10.28
CA ASP A 61 -6.38 -7.39 11.41
C ASP A 61 -5.65 -6.25 12.14
N PHE A 62 -6.41 -5.29 12.65
CA PHE A 62 -5.92 -4.13 13.39
C PHE A 62 -6.42 -4.15 14.84
N GLY A 63 -5.53 -3.82 15.77
CA GLY A 63 -5.79 -3.73 17.21
C GLY A 63 -5.27 -2.41 17.82
N PRO A 64 -5.22 -2.34 19.16
CA PRO A 64 -4.75 -1.16 19.91
C PRO A 64 -3.38 -0.62 19.49
N GLU A 65 -2.46 -1.51 19.11
CA GLU A 65 -1.08 -1.16 18.75
C GLU A 65 -0.80 -1.26 17.23
N GLY A 66 -1.83 -1.16 16.40
CA GLY A 66 -1.70 -1.24 14.94
C GLY A 66 -1.99 -2.65 14.41
N VAL A 67 -1.13 -3.16 13.51
CA VAL A 67 -1.35 -4.48 12.88
C VAL A 67 -1.24 -5.57 13.94
N SER A 68 -2.32 -6.31 14.18
CA SER A 68 -2.37 -7.37 15.19
C SER A 68 -2.22 -8.77 14.58
N LYS A 69 -2.60 -8.96 13.33
CA LYS A 69 -2.50 -10.24 12.63
C LYS A 69 -2.37 -10.03 11.13
N ILE A 70 -1.47 -10.77 10.50
CA ILE A 70 -1.32 -10.83 9.05
C ILE A 70 -1.93 -12.14 8.56
N HIS A 71 -2.80 -12.07 7.57
CA HIS A 71 -3.43 -13.25 6.97
C HIS A 71 -2.58 -13.79 5.82
N LYS A 72 -2.53 -15.12 5.69
CA LYS A 72 -1.89 -15.77 4.55
C LYS A 72 -2.67 -15.47 3.28
N LEU A 73 -1.94 -15.24 2.19
CA LEU A 73 -2.52 -15.06 0.87
C LEU A 73 -2.87 -16.42 0.28
N ASP A 74 -4.16 -16.65 0.04
CA ASP A 74 -4.63 -17.81 -0.70
C ASP A 74 -4.89 -17.38 -2.14
N LEU A 75 -3.89 -17.60 -3.01
CA LEU A 75 -3.89 -17.11 -4.38
C LEU A 75 -4.38 -18.20 -5.35
N SER A 76 -5.29 -17.81 -6.22
CA SER A 76 -5.69 -18.61 -7.37
C SER A 76 -4.52 -18.84 -8.34
N PRO A 77 -4.59 -19.84 -9.23
CA PRO A 77 -3.54 -20.08 -10.23
C PRO A 77 -3.24 -18.86 -11.10
N PHE A 78 -4.26 -18.05 -11.41
CA PHE A 78 -4.10 -16.82 -12.18
C PHE A 78 -3.38 -15.72 -11.40
N GLU A 79 -3.67 -15.56 -10.11
CA GLU A 79 -2.96 -14.57 -9.28
C GLU A 79 -1.51 -14.98 -9.05
N LYS A 80 -1.26 -16.28 -8.86
CA LYS A 80 0.10 -16.83 -8.75
C LYS A 80 0.94 -16.58 -9.98
N SER A 81 0.36 -16.63 -11.19
CA SER A 81 1.14 -16.37 -12.42
C SER A 81 1.57 -14.91 -12.57
N ARG A 82 0.85 -13.97 -11.93
CA ARG A 82 1.15 -12.51 -11.98
C ARG A 82 2.01 -12.04 -10.80
N LEU A 83 2.12 -12.86 -9.77
CA LEU A 83 2.89 -12.52 -8.58
C LEU A 83 4.36 -12.22 -8.89
N PRO A 84 5.09 -13.02 -9.71
CA PRO A 84 6.50 -12.73 -10.02
C PRO A 84 6.70 -11.35 -10.65
N GLU A 85 5.89 -11.00 -11.65
CA GLU A 85 5.94 -9.68 -12.30
C GLU A 85 5.67 -8.54 -11.32
N THR A 86 4.77 -8.76 -10.36
CA THR A 86 4.43 -7.78 -9.32
C THR A 86 5.57 -7.60 -8.34
N ILE A 87 6.18 -8.71 -7.88
CA ILE A 87 7.32 -8.69 -6.96
C ILE A 87 8.52 -7.96 -7.59
N ASP A 88 8.82 -8.23 -8.85
CA ASP A 88 9.93 -7.58 -9.55
C ASP A 88 9.73 -6.06 -9.67
N LYS A 89 8.51 -5.63 -10.01
CA LYS A 89 8.17 -4.21 -10.07
C LYS A 89 8.26 -3.55 -8.69
N LEU A 90 7.71 -4.19 -7.66
CA LEU A 90 7.73 -3.67 -6.29
C LEU A 90 9.16 -3.57 -5.75
N ARG A 91 10.03 -4.54 -6.06
CA ARG A 91 11.44 -4.50 -5.65
C ARG A 91 12.12 -3.22 -6.13
N HIS A 92 11.89 -2.85 -7.39
CA HIS A 92 12.43 -1.62 -7.97
C HIS A 92 11.88 -0.36 -7.29
N ASP A 93 10.57 -0.30 -7.08
CA ASP A 93 9.92 0.87 -6.46
C ASP A 93 10.34 1.04 -4.99
N ILE A 94 10.47 -0.06 -4.24
CA ILE A 94 10.96 -0.06 -2.84
C ILE A 94 12.41 0.42 -2.80
N HIS A 95 13.29 -0.14 -3.64
CA HIS A 95 14.69 0.27 -3.70
C HIS A 95 14.82 1.76 -4.01
N ARG A 96 14.06 2.27 -4.99
CA ARG A 96 14.03 3.69 -5.31
C ARG A 96 13.63 4.55 -4.10
N GLY A 97 12.62 4.13 -3.34
CA GLY A 97 12.18 4.82 -2.13
C GLY A 97 13.25 4.84 -1.04
N LEU A 98 13.91 3.70 -0.80
CA LEU A 98 14.98 3.59 0.19
C LEU A 98 16.24 4.39 -0.21
N GLU A 99 16.61 4.37 -1.48
CA GLU A 99 17.73 5.18 -2.00
C GLU A 99 17.47 6.67 -1.86
N PHE A 100 16.24 7.12 -2.13
CA PHE A 100 15.87 8.53 -1.95
C PHE A 100 16.11 8.98 -0.50
N MET A 101 15.72 8.16 0.49
CA MET A 101 15.96 8.44 1.90
C MET A 101 17.44 8.41 2.30
N ARG A 102 18.27 7.59 1.64
CA ARG A 102 19.70 7.46 1.93
C ARG A 102 20.55 8.59 1.34
N ARG A 103 20.02 9.39 0.41
CA ARG A 103 20.73 10.56 -0.11
C ARG A 103 20.77 11.64 0.98
N PRO A 104 21.96 12.04 1.48
CA PRO A 104 22.05 13.21 2.34
C PRO A 104 21.51 14.41 1.56
N SER A 105 20.66 15.20 2.21
CA SER A 105 20.03 16.39 1.64
C SER A 105 21.11 17.30 1.04
N GLN A 106 21.23 17.37 -0.28
CA GLN A 106 21.83 18.53 -0.94
C GLN A 106 20.83 19.68 -0.82
N ILE A 107 20.74 20.24 0.39
CA ILE A 107 20.00 21.48 0.66
C ILE A 107 21.02 22.51 1.17
N ILE A 108 21.50 23.29 0.21
CA ILE A 108 21.73 24.75 0.26
C ILE A 108 22.71 25.27 1.34
N LEU A 109 23.99 25.29 0.99
CA LEU A 109 24.96 26.31 1.42
C LEU A 109 25.78 26.74 0.19
N GLN A 110 25.17 27.55 -0.68
CA GLN A 110 25.86 28.53 -1.53
C GLN A 110 24.95 29.76 -1.68
#